data_AF-A0A842MUW2-F1
#
_entry.id   AF-A0A842MUW2-F1
#
_cell.length_a   1.000
_cell.length_b   1.000
_cell.length_c   1.000
_cell.angle_alpha   90.00
_cell.angle_beta   90.00
_cell.angle_gamma   90.00
#
_symmetry.space_group_name_H-M   'P 1'
#
loop_
_entity.id
_entity.type
_entity.pdbx_description
1 polymer ?
#
loop_
_entity_poly.entity_id
_entity_poly.type
_entity_poly.pdbx_seq_one_letter_code
_entity_poly.pdbx_strand_id
1 'polypeptide(L)'
;LEWFKRYSPEELVWVYASFGGTPAYLEHVDEAESVEENIVQKILSKRAPLHDEPEMLLMEELRTPQRYMDILSAISQGKNTMSEIADAAGLSRENTTTYLKMLEVLDLIERVTPITDPEAKKGIYRIKDPFFAFWFGFVRPNKRQLELGLERNVWESIKEEFKTHLGRVFEDICAEAVAEMAKKGYLPMKVSKVGKWWWKDYEIDIVGLMGRKALAIEAKWKELNLQEARRLLYQLSHKAQHIHGVDEHVLGVMAKKIEDKQRIIDEGFIALDLQDIAHFAKQKAASSRVSMA
;
A
#
# COMPACT_ATOMS: atom_id res chain seq x y z
N LEU A 1 -10.76 -9.45 -1.52
CA LEU A 1 -10.64 -10.72 -0.77
C LEU A 1 -11.77 -11.72 -1.04
N GLU A 2 -13.02 -11.34 -1.34
CA GLU A 2 -14.09 -12.32 -1.61
C GLU A 2 -14.10 -12.91 -3.04
N TRP A 3 -13.37 -12.30 -3.96
CA TRP A 3 -13.31 -12.73 -5.36
C TRP A 3 -12.67 -14.10 -5.52
N PHE A 4 -11.68 -14.41 -4.68
CA PHE A 4 -10.90 -15.62 -4.80
C PHE A 4 -11.02 -16.48 -3.54
N LYS A 5 -11.28 -17.78 -3.73
CA LYS A 5 -11.52 -18.76 -2.66
C LYS A 5 -10.34 -19.70 -2.43
N ARG A 6 -9.49 -19.90 -3.44
CA ARG A 6 -8.37 -20.84 -3.39
C ARG A 6 -7.10 -20.22 -2.82
N TYR A 7 -6.89 -18.93 -3.06
CA TYR A 7 -5.70 -18.23 -2.58
C TYR A 7 -5.70 -18.06 -1.06
N SER A 8 -4.51 -18.25 -0.49
CA SER A 8 -4.21 -17.88 0.89
C SER A 8 -4.27 -16.35 1.09
N PRO A 9 -4.40 -15.86 2.34
CA PRO A 9 -4.32 -14.43 2.62
C PRO A 9 -3.06 -13.75 2.09
N GLU A 10 -1.92 -14.45 2.09
CA GLU A 10 -0.66 -13.95 1.55
C GLU A 10 -0.74 -13.77 0.03
N GLU A 11 -1.20 -14.79 -0.69
CA GLU A 11 -1.40 -14.73 -2.15
C GLU A 11 -2.41 -13.65 -2.54
N LEU A 12 -3.44 -13.43 -1.72
CA LEU A 12 -4.41 -12.36 -1.96
C LEU A 12 -3.77 -10.96 -1.88
N VAL A 13 -2.77 -10.76 -1.02
CA VAL A 13 -1.98 -9.52 -1.00
C VAL A 13 -1.15 -9.41 -2.28
N TRP A 14 -0.58 -10.52 -2.77
CA TRP A 14 0.18 -10.51 -4.03
C TRP A 14 -0.70 -10.15 -5.22
N VAL A 15 -1.91 -10.74 -5.29
CA VAL A 15 -2.89 -10.41 -6.32
C VAL A 15 -3.27 -8.93 -6.23
N TYR A 16 -3.63 -8.43 -5.04
CA TYR A 16 -3.97 -7.02 -4.89
C TYR A 16 -2.80 -6.09 -5.25
N ALA A 17 -1.58 -6.43 -4.86
CA ALA A 17 -0.39 -5.64 -5.14
C ALA A 17 -0.01 -5.60 -6.63
N SER A 18 -0.47 -6.58 -7.42
CA SER A 18 -0.13 -6.70 -8.85
C SER A 18 -1.29 -6.39 -9.79
N PHE A 19 -2.53 -6.69 -9.42
CA PHE A 19 -3.75 -6.44 -10.23
C PHE A 19 -4.61 -5.29 -9.69
N GLY A 20 -4.28 -4.74 -8.52
CA GLY A 20 -5.03 -3.65 -7.91
C GLY A 20 -6.40 -4.09 -7.40
N GLY A 21 -7.29 -3.11 -7.23
CA GLY A 21 -8.65 -3.31 -6.73
C GLY A 21 -9.74 -3.32 -7.81
N THR A 22 -9.37 -3.04 -9.07
CA THR A 22 -10.31 -2.85 -10.17
C THR A 22 -10.91 -4.18 -10.62
N PRO A 23 -12.25 -4.36 -10.56
CA PRO A 23 -12.92 -5.60 -10.94
C PRO A 23 -12.49 -6.16 -12.30
N ALA A 24 -12.46 -5.32 -13.35
CA ALA A 24 -12.10 -5.74 -14.70
C ALA A 24 -10.69 -6.35 -14.79
N TYR A 25 -9.73 -5.87 -14.00
CA TYR A 25 -8.37 -6.44 -13.98
C TYR A 25 -8.34 -7.78 -13.26
N LEU A 26 -9.09 -7.88 -12.16
CA LEU A 26 -9.19 -9.09 -11.36
C LEU A 26 -9.91 -10.23 -12.11
N GLU A 27 -10.77 -9.93 -13.09
CA GLU A 27 -11.47 -10.94 -13.91
C GLU A 27 -10.50 -11.76 -14.78
N HIS A 28 -9.30 -11.24 -15.04
CA HIS A 28 -8.27 -11.97 -15.78
C HIS A 28 -7.50 -12.99 -14.94
N VAL A 29 -7.62 -12.94 -13.61
CA VAL A 29 -6.91 -13.83 -12.69
C VAL A 29 -7.55 -15.22 -12.71
N ASP A 30 -6.73 -16.24 -13.00
CA ASP A 30 -7.11 -17.64 -12.91
C ASP A 30 -6.64 -18.25 -11.57
N GLU A 31 -7.59 -18.53 -10.67
CA GLU A 31 -7.32 -19.17 -9.37
C GLU A 31 -6.83 -20.62 -9.44
N ALA A 32 -6.84 -21.25 -10.62
CA ALA A 32 -6.20 -22.55 -10.81
C ALA A 32 -4.67 -22.43 -10.90
N GLU A 33 -4.17 -21.24 -11.22
CA GLU A 33 -2.75 -20.96 -11.42
C GLU A 33 -2.15 -20.23 -10.21
N SER A 34 -0.82 -20.27 -10.09
CA SER A 34 -0.12 -19.46 -9.08
C SER A 34 -0.27 -17.96 -9.37
N VAL A 35 -0.11 -17.11 -8.34
CA VAL A 35 -0.14 -15.66 -8.54
C VAL A 35 0.99 -15.19 -9.46
N GLU A 36 2.18 -15.80 -9.31
CA GLU A 36 3.32 -15.57 -10.22
C GLU A 36 2.96 -15.87 -11.67
N GLU A 37 2.30 -17.00 -11.93
CA GLU A 37 1.90 -17.38 -13.29
C GLU A 37 0.90 -16.37 -13.88
N ASN A 38 -0.06 -15.92 -13.06
CA ASN A 38 -1.00 -14.88 -13.46
C ASN A 38 -0.27 -13.56 -13.77
N ILE A 39 0.70 -13.13 -12.96
CA ILE A 39 1.48 -11.91 -13.24
C ILE A 39 2.20 -12.04 -14.59
N VAL A 40 2.88 -13.16 -14.82
CA VAL A 40 3.63 -13.40 -16.06
C VAL A 40 2.70 -13.40 -17.28
N GLN A 41 1.60 -14.17 -17.22
CA GLN A 41 0.72 -14.37 -18.38
C GLN A 41 -0.26 -13.22 -18.62
N LYS A 42 -0.71 -12.53 -17.56
CA LYS A 42 -1.80 -11.54 -17.63
C LYS A 42 -1.32 -10.10 -17.61
N ILE A 43 -0.06 -9.86 -17.21
CA ILE A 43 0.53 -8.52 -17.15
C ILE A 43 1.85 -8.44 -17.94
N LEU A 44 2.83 -9.30 -17.64
CA LEU A 44 4.18 -9.12 -18.18
C LEU A 44 4.29 -9.49 -19.66
N SER A 45 3.59 -10.53 -20.11
CA SER A 45 3.63 -10.94 -21.51
C SER A 45 3.09 -9.83 -22.42
N LYS A 46 3.77 -9.54 -23.53
CA LYS A 46 3.38 -8.49 -24.49
C LYS A 46 1.94 -8.63 -25.01
N ARG A 47 1.43 -9.87 -25.09
CA ARG A 47 0.07 -10.16 -25.59
C ARG A 47 -0.97 -10.22 -24.48
N ALA A 48 -0.56 -9.92 -23.25
CA ALA A 48 -1.42 -10.04 -22.09
C ALA A 48 -2.45 -8.89 -22.07
N PRO A 49 -3.66 -9.15 -21.53
CA PRO A 49 -4.73 -8.16 -21.52
C PRO A 49 -4.36 -6.87 -20.79
N LEU A 50 -3.54 -6.95 -19.74
CA LEU A 50 -3.18 -5.80 -18.90
C LEU A 50 -1.81 -5.21 -19.24
N HIS A 51 -1.16 -5.67 -20.32
CA HIS A 51 0.23 -5.29 -20.63
C HIS A 51 0.38 -3.80 -20.92
N ASP A 52 -0.51 -3.24 -21.74
CA ASP A 52 -0.48 -1.83 -22.14
C ASP A 52 -1.54 -0.99 -21.42
N GLU A 53 -2.30 -1.57 -20.49
CA GLU A 53 -3.52 -0.99 -19.92
C GLU A 53 -3.31 0.41 -19.29
N PRO A 54 -2.38 0.63 -18.34
CA PRO A 54 -2.16 1.97 -17.79
C PRO A 54 -1.67 2.98 -18.83
N GLU A 55 -0.98 2.52 -19.87
CA GLU A 55 -0.51 3.39 -20.95
C GLU A 55 -1.66 3.82 -21.86
N MET A 56 -2.51 2.88 -22.25
CA MET A 56 -3.70 3.13 -23.07
C MET A 56 -4.66 4.09 -22.38
N LEU A 57 -4.97 3.85 -21.10
CA LEU A 57 -5.85 4.75 -20.32
C LEU A 57 -5.33 6.18 -20.27
N LEU A 58 -4.01 6.37 -20.05
CA LEU A 58 -3.43 7.71 -20.06
C LEU A 58 -3.45 8.36 -21.45
N MET A 59 -3.27 7.59 -22.53
CA MET A 59 -3.36 8.10 -23.90
C MET A 59 -4.79 8.53 -24.27
N GLU A 60 -5.81 7.87 -23.72
CA GLU A 60 -7.21 8.20 -23.92
C GLU A 60 -7.61 9.48 -23.16
N GLU A 61 -7.15 9.62 -21.92
CA GLU A 61 -7.51 10.75 -21.04
C GLU A 61 -6.67 12.02 -21.32
N LEU A 62 -5.43 11.89 -21.78
CA LEU A 62 -4.47 12.99 -21.84
C LEU A 62 -3.91 13.22 -23.25
N ARG A 63 -3.95 14.49 -23.70
CA ARG A 63 -3.37 14.91 -24.99
C ARG A 63 -1.85 14.74 -25.08
N THR A 64 -1.14 14.80 -23.96
CA THR A 64 0.33 14.69 -23.92
C THR A 64 0.73 13.85 -22.71
N PRO A 65 0.57 12.52 -22.78
CA PRO A 65 0.64 11.64 -21.61
C PRO A 65 2.08 11.40 -21.13
N GLN A 66 3.09 11.61 -21.98
CA GLN A 66 4.48 11.25 -21.69
C GLN A 66 4.99 11.84 -20.37
N ARG A 67 4.72 13.13 -20.10
CA ARG A 67 5.18 13.79 -18.87
C ARG A 67 4.48 13.27 -17.62
N TYR A 68 3.22 12.86 -17.76
CA TYR A 68 2.47 12.22 -16.68
C TYR A 68 3.03 10.84 -16.38
N MET A 69 3.33 10.04 -17.40
CA MET A 69 3.99 8.74 -17.27
C MET A 69 5.37 8.84 -16.63
N ASP A 70 6.16 9.87 -16.98
CA ASP A 70 7.48 10.09 -16.39
C ASP A 70 7.38 10.42 -14.89
N ILE A 71 6.38 11.21 -14.49
CA ILE A 71 6.10 11.51 -13.08
C ILE A 71 5.62 10.26 -12.33
N LEU A 72 4.71 9.47 -12.90
CA LEU A 72 4.24 8.22 -12.30
C LEU A 72 5.40 7.22 -12.15
N SER A 73 6.30 7.11 -13.12
CA SER A 73 7.53 6.33 -13.00
C SER A 73 8.47 6.85 -11.92
N ALA A 74 8.60 8.17 -11.74
CA ALA A 74 9.42 8.71 -10.67
C ALA A 74 8.84 8.31 -9.30
N ILE A 75 7.53 8.45 -9.11
CA ILE A 75 6.84 8.09 -7.87
C ILE A 75 6.93 6.58 -7.59
N SER A 76 6.72 5.72 -8.60
CA SER A 76 6.85 4.25 -8.41
C SER A 76 8.26 3.84 -7.95
N GLN A 77 9.29 4.59 -8.37
CA GLN A 77 10.69 4.41 -7.97
C GLN A 77 11.04 5.07 -6.62
N GLY A 78 10.07 5.62 -5.90
CA GLY A 78 10.26 6.21 -4.57
C GLY A 78 10.69 7.67 -4.58
N LYS A 79 10.62 8.37 -5.72
CA LYS A 79 10.77 9.82 -5.78
C LYS A 79 9.44 10.44 -5.40
N ASN A 80 9.26 10.68 -4.11
CA ASN A 80 7.94 10.98 -3.56
C ASN A 80 7.79 12.44 -3.14
N THR A 81 8.85 13.24 -3.12
CA THR A 81 8.74 14.69 -2.88
C THR A 81 8.65 15.49 -4.18
N MET A 82 8.06 16.69 -4.12
CA MET A 82 8.00 17.61 -5.27
C MET A 82 9.37 17.85 -5.93
N SER A 83 10.44 17.96 -5.13
CA SER A 83 11.78 18.19 -5.66
C SER A 83 12.30 16.96 -6.40
N GLU A 84 12.23 15.79 -5.76
CA GLU A 84 12.71 14.55 -6.36
C GLU A 84 11.96 14.20 -7.65
N ILE A 85 10.65 14.45 -7.70
CA ILE A 85 9.82 14.24 -8.89
C ILE A 85 10.22 15.20 -10.00
N ALA A 86 10.35 16.50 -9.69
CA ALA A 86 10.76 17.51 -10.67
C ALA A 86 12.13 17.19 -11.27
N ASP A 87 13.09 16.81 -10.42
CA ASP A 87 14.45 16.46 -10.82
C ASP A 87 14.44 15.19 -11.69
N ALA A 88 13.73 14.13 -11.28
CA ALA A 88 13.64 12.87 -12.02
C ALA A 88 12.92 13.00 -13.37
N ALA A 89 11.88 13.83 -13.45
CA ALA A 89 11.13 14.07 -14.68
C ALA A 89 11.76 15.14 -15.59
N GLY A 90 12.82 15.82 -15.14
CA GLY A 90 13.46 16.92 -15.86
C GLY A 90 12.53 18.12 -16.07
N LEU A 91 11.74 18.47 -15.05
CA LEU A 91 10.72 19.51 -15.10
C LEU A 91 11.05 20.65 -14.14
N SER A 92 10.55 21.86 -14.47
CA SER A 92 10.52 22.94 -13.49
C SER A 92 9.54 22.61 -12.36
N ARG A 93 9.73 23.21 -11.18
CA ARG A 93 8.80 23.04 -10.04
C ARG A 93 7.37 23.49 -10.38
N GLU A 94 7.22 24.57 -11.14
CA GLU A 94 5.91 25.08 -11.57
C GLU A 94 5.18 24.06 -12.45
N ASN A 95 5.85 23.55 -13.49
CA ASN A 95 5.28 22.53 -14.35
C ASN A 95 4.94 21.26 -13.57
N THR A 96 5.84 20.82 -12.70
CA THR A 96 5.63 19.62 -11.85
C THR A 96 4.37 19.77 -10.99
N THR A 97 4.14 20.97 -10.42
CA THR A 97 2.93 21.26 -9.65
C THR A 97 1.66 21.12 -10.49
N THR A 98 1.68 21.60 -11.74
CA THR A 98 0.54 21.48 -12.66
C THR A 98 0.25 20.01 -13.02
N TYR A 99 1.27 19.23 -13.34
CA TYR A 99 1.10 17.81 -13.66
C TYR A 99 0.61 17.01 -12.46
N LEU A 100 1.18 17.21 -11.26
CA LEU A 100 0.74 16.52 -10.05
C LEU A 100 -0.72 16.83 -9.73
N LYS A 101 -1.14 18.10 -9.82
CA LYS A 101 -2.55 18.48 -9.62
C LYS A 101 -3.49 17.76 -10.58
N MET A 102 -3.11 17.64 -11.84
CA MET A 102 -3.94 16.92 -12.81
C MET A 102 -3.97 15.41 -12.52
N LEU A 103 -2.86 14.80 -12.09
CA LEU A 103 -2.86 13.40 -11.64
C LEU A 103 -3.72 13.18 -10.38
N GLU A 104 -3.77 14.15 -9.46
CA GLU A 104 -4.68 14.14 -8.30
C GLU A 104 -6.14 14.26 -8.75
N VAL A 105 -6.45 15.12 -9.73
CA VAL A 105 -7.80 15.27 -10.31
C VAL A 105 -8.25 13.99 -11.01
N LEU A 106 -7.34 13.29 -11.71
CA LEU A 106 -7.60 11.99 -12.32
C LEU A 106 -7.64 10.85 -11.29
N ASP A 107 -7.45 11.14 -10.01
CA ASP A 107 -7.44 10.18 -8.91
C ASP A 107 -6.36 9.07 -9.05
N LEU A 108 -5.28 9.36 -9.77
CA LEU A 108 -4.16 8.41 -9.98
C LEU A 108 -3.13 8.50 -8.87
N ILE A 109 -2.96 9.68 -8.28
CA ILE A 109 -2.06 9.91 -7.15
C ILE A 109 -2.78 10.61 -6.01
N GLU A 110 -2.20 10.49 -4.82
CA GLU A 110 -2.57 11.26 -3.66
C GLU A 110 -1.35 11.94 -3.05
N ARG A 111 -1.58 13.08 -2.39
CA ARG A 111 -0.60 13.75 -1.54
C ARG A 111 -0.85 13.39 -0.08
N VAL A 112 0.11 12.69 0.51
CA VAL A 112 0.10 12.30 1.92
C VAL A 112 0.89 13.31 2.75
N THR A 113 0.34 13.71 3.89
CA THR A 113 0.98 14.57 4.91
C THR A 113 0.97 13.85 6.26
N PRO A 114 1.80 14.25 7.24
CA PRO A 114 1.70 13.69 8.58
C PRO A 114 0.31 13.90 9.14
N ILE A 115 -0.28 12.88 9.76
CA ILE A 115 -1.63 12.97 10.35
C ILE A 115 -1.79 14.11 11.37
N THR A 116 -0.70 14.50 12.03
CA THR A 116 -0.66 15.61 12.99
C THR A 116 -0.49 16.99 12.35
N ASP A 117 -0.14 17.07 11.08
CA ASP A 117 0.03 18.33 10.33
C ASP A 117 -0.55 18.21 8.90
N PRO A 118 -1.89 18.20 8.75
CA PRO A 118 -2.54 18.07 7.44
C PRO A 118 -2.23 19.21 6.46
N GLU A 119 -1.90 20.39 6.98
CA GLU A 119 -1.56 21.58 6.20
C GLU A 119 -0.05 21.67 5.90
N ALA A 120 0.72 20.62 6.22
CA ALA A 120 2.15 20.58 6.00
C ALA A 120 2.49 20.94 4.54
N LYS A 121 3.39 21.91 4.35
CA LYS A 121 3.90 22.26 3.01
C LYS A 121 4.70 21.10 2.39
N LYS A 122 5.35 20.30 3.24
CA LYS A 122 6.13 19.12 2.85
C LYS A 122 5.24 17.88 2.98
N GLY A 123 4.61 17.50 1.88
CA GLY A 123 3.94 16.22 1.71
C GLY A 123 4.72 15.32 0.76
N ILE A 124 4.34 14.05 0.72
CA ILE A 124 4.82 13.07 -0.24
C ILE A 124 3.69 12.69 -1.20
N TYR A 125 4.03 12.33 -2.44
CA TYR A 125 3.10 11.86 -3.45
C TYR A 125 3.22 10.35 -3.59
N ARG A 126 2.07 9.69 -3.76
CA ARG A 126 1.97 8.24 -3.93
C ARG A 126 0.95 7.92 -5.02
N ILE A 127 1.21 6.86 -5.78
CA ILE A 127 0.22 6.28 -6.69
C ILE A 127 -0.83 5.52 -5.86
N LYS A 128 -2.10 5.80 -6.12
CA LYS A 128 -3.21 5.24 -5.34
C LYS A 128 -3.48 3.78 -5.68
N ASP A 129 -3.58 3.46 -6.97
CA ASP A 129 -3.88 2.11 -7.45
C ASP A 129 -2.62 1.22 -7.42
N PRO A 130 -2.61 0.10 -6.68
CA PRO A 130 -1.49 -0.83 -6.67
C PRO A 130 -1.11 -1.38 -8.05
N PHE A 131 -2.05 -1.56 -8.98
CA PHE A 131 -1.75 -1.99 -10.35
C PHE A 131 -0.96 -0.93 -11.10
N PHE A 132 -1.36 0.34 -11.03
CA PHE A 132 -0.58 1.42 -11.63
C PHE A 132 0.82 1.49 -11.02
N ALA A 133 0.92 1.39 -9.69
CA ALA A 133 2.21 1.37 -9.00
C ALA A 133 3.09 0.19 -9.47
N PHE A 134 2.51 -1.01 -9.60
CA PHE A 134 3.18 -2.20 -10.13
C PHE A 134 3.64 -1.99 -11.57
N TRP A 135 2.75 -1.51 -12.45
CA TRP A 135 3.03 -1.35 -13.86
C TRP A 135 4.14 -0.33 -14.11
N PHE A 136 4.07 0.84 -13.47
CA PHE A 136 5.11 1.87 -13.58
C PHE A 136 6.42 1.46 -12.89
N GLY A 137 6.37 0.57 -11.89
CA GLY A 137 7.54 0.06 -11.17
C GLY A 137 8.26 -1.09 -11.88
N PHE A 138 7.52 -1.94 -12.61
CA PHE A 138 8.04 -3.22 -13.09
C PHE A 138 7.81 -3.47 -14.59
N VAL A 139 6.69 -3.06 -15.16
CA VAL A 139 6.39 -3.29 -16.59
C VAL A 139 7.10 -2.24 -17.43
N ARG A 140 6.82 -0.95 -17.19
CA ARG A 140 7.37 0.15 -18.00
C ARG A 140 8.91 0.16 -18.05
N PRO A 141 9.65 -0.02 -16.92
CA PRO A 141 11.11 -0.03 -16.97
C PRO A 141 11.69 -1.20 -17.77
N ASN A 142 10.93 -2.29 -17.91
CA ASN A 142 11.35 -3.51 -18.61
C ASN A 142 10.65 -3.71 -19.96
N LYS A 143 9.94 -2.70 -20.48
CA LYS A 143 9.09 -2.82 -21.68
C LYS A 143 9.83 -3.42 -22.88
N ARG A 144 11.08 -2.99 -23.12
CA ARG A 144 11.91 -3.53 -24.21
C ARG A 144 12.17 -5.03 -24.08
N GLN A 145 12.46 -5.53 -22.87
CA GLN A 145 12.70 -6.95 -22.63
C GLN A 145 11.41 -7.75 -22.77
N LEU A 146 10.29 -7.22 -22.27
CA LEU A 146 8.97 -7.82 -22.43
C LEU A 146 8.54 -7.89 -23.90
N GLU A 147 8.89 -6.88 -24.70
CA GLU A 147 8.65 -6.88 -26.15
C GLU A 147 9.40 -7.99 -26.90
N LEU A 148 10.53 -8.46 -26.35
CA LEU A 148 11.32 -9.57 -26.87
C LEU A 148 10.82 -10.94 -26.39
N GLY A 149 9.73 -11.00 -25.62
CA GLY A 149 9.19 -12.26 -25.08
C GLY A 149 10.02 -12.83 -23.92
N LEU A 150 10.66 -11.97 -23.14
CA LEU A 150 11.50 -12.34 -22.01
C LEU A 150 10.77 -12.20 -20.66
N GLU A 151 9.44 -12.34 -20.62
CA GLU A 151 8.62 -12.11 -19.43
C GLU A 151 9.04 -12.92 -18.20
N ARG A 152 9.49 -14.17 -18.38
CA ARG A 152 10.01 -15.00 -17.29
C ARG A 152 11.32 -14.44 -16.73
N ASN A 153 12.25 -14.06 -17.60
CA ASN A 153 13.51 -13.46 -17.18
C ASN A 153 13.30 -12.13 -16.47
N VAL A 154 12.36 -11.32 -16.95
CA VAL A 154 11.98 -10.07 -16.28
C VAL A 154 11.41 -10.38 -14.90
N TRP A 155 10.45 -11.31 -14.79
CA TRP A 155 9.88 -11.70 -13.51
C TRP A 155 10.97 -12.14 -12.51
N GLU A 156 11.85 -13.06 -12.88
CA GLU A 156 12.96 -13.48 -12.01
C GLU A 156 13.84 -12.31 -11.57
N SER A 157 14.08 -11.34 -12.45
CA SER A 157 14.91 -10.18 -12.14
C SER A 157 14.27 -9.16 -11.20
N ILE A 158 12.93 -9.13 -11.09
CA ILE A 158 12.20 -8.14 -10.27
C ILE A 158 11.64 -8.74 -8.97
N LYS A 159 11.85 -10.05 -8.71
CA LYS A 159 11.26 -10.75 -7.55
C LYS A 159 11.58 -10.10 -6.21
N GLU A 160 12.80 -9.63 -6.02
CA GLU A 160 13.21 -9.02 -4.74
C GLU A 160 12.63 -7.61 -4.56
N GLU A 161 12.62 -6.80 -5.62
CA GLU A 161 11.97 -5.49 -5.63
C GLU A 161 10.46 -5.62 -5.46
N PHE A 162 9.83 -6.66 -6.01
CA PHE A 162 8.42 -6.97 -5.80
C PHE A 162 8.12 -7.25 -4.33
N LYS A 163 9.00 -7.93 -3.57
CA LYS A 163 8.83 -8.10 -2.12
C LYS A 163 8.85 -6.76 -1.37
N THR A 164 9.65 -5.80 -1.82
CA THR A 164 9.66 -4.45 -1.26
C THR A 164 8.35 -3.71 -1.57
N HIS A 165 7.81 -3.88 -2.78
CA HIS A 165 6.49 -3.37 -3.16
C HIS A 165 5.38 -3.98 -2.31
N LEU A 166 5.40 -5.30 -2.07
CA LEU A 166 4.46 -5.98 -1.16
C LEU A 166 4.47 -5.37 0.24
N GLY A 167 5.64 -4.96 0.75
CA GLY A 167 5.75 -4.26 2.03
C GLY A 167 4.92 -2.97 2.08
N ARG A 168 5.04 -2.13 1.05
CA ARG A 168 4.30 -0.86 0.94
C ARG A 168 2.80 -1.10 0.80
N VAL A 169 2.39 -2.03 -0.07
CA VAL A 169 0.98 -2.39 -0.23
C VAL A 169 0.40 -2.96 1.07
N PHE A 170 1.19 -3.75 1.81
CA PHE A 170 0.75 -4.31 3.08
C PHE A 170 0.53 -3.24 4.16
N GLU A 171 1.35 -2.18 4.21
CA GLU A 171 1.10 -1.04 5.10
C GLU A 171 -0.27 -0.41 4.81
N ASP A 172 -0.63 -0.24 3.54
CA ASP A 172 -1.91 0.34 3.14
C ASP A 172 -3.10 -0.56 3.53
N ILE A 173 -2.97 -1.87 3.29
CA ILE A 173 -3.96 -2.87 3.73
C ILE A 173 -4.14 -2.82 5.25
N CYS A 174 -3.04 -2.70 6.01
CA CYS A 174 -3.08 -2.58 7.45
C CYS A 174 -3.78 -1.29 7.90
N ALA A 175 -3.50 -0.15 7.24
CA ALA A 175 -4.15 1.12 7.53
C ALA A 175 -5.66 1.06 7.29
N GLU A 176 -6.10 0.44 6.19
CA GLU A 176 -7.52 0.20 5.90
C GLU A 176 -8.17 -0.71 6.95
N ALA A 177 -7.48 -1.79 7.35
CA ALA A 177 -7.96 -2.69 8.39
C ALA A 177 -8.16 -1.96 9.73
N VAL A 178 -7.19 -1.13 10.13
CA VAL A 178 -7.28 -0.30 11.35
C VAL A 178 -8.46 0.67 11.26
N ALA A 179 -8.66 1.33 10.12
CA ALA A 179 -9.79 2.24 9.91
C ALA A 179 -11.13 1.51 10.01
N GLU A 180 -11.24 0.29 9.48
CA GLU A 180 -12.45 -0.52 9.57
C GLU A 180 -12.70 -1.02 11.00
N MET A 181 -11.67 -1.48 11.70
CA MET A 181 -11.76 -1.86 13.12
C MET A 181 -12.19 -0.68 14.00
N ALA A 182 -11.70 0.54 13.69
CA ALA A 182 -12.12 1.76 14.37
C ALA A 182 -13.62 2.00 14.22
N LYS A 183 -14.17 1.88 12.99
CA LYS A 183 -15.60 2.08 12.69
C LYS A 183 -16.48 1.08 13.45
N LYS A 184 -16.02 -0.16 13.61
CA LYS A 184 -16.73 -1.24 14.31
C LYS A 184 -16.53 -1.22 15.83
N GLY A 185 -15.67 -0.36 16.35
CA GLY A 185 -15.35 -0.31 17.78
C GLY A 185 -14.53 -1.50 18.28
N TYR A 186 -13.76 -2.13 17.40
CA TYR A 186 -12.89 -3.26 17.75
C TYR A 186 -11.50 -2.85 18.25
N LEU A 187 -11.15 -1.56 18.14
CA LEU A 187 -9.91 -1.02 18.68
C LEU A 187 -10.06 -0.73 20.19
N PRO A 188 -8.97 -0.85 20.99
CA PRO A 188 -8.98 -0.55 22.43
C PRO A 188 -9.15 0.95 22.74
N MET A 189 -9.16 1.79 21.72
CA MET A 189 -9.50 3.21 21.82
C MET A 189 -10.34 3.64 20.61
N LYS A 190 -11.17 4.67 20.80
CA LYS A 190 -11.81 5.33 19.66
C LYS A 190 -10.74 6.05 18.83
N VAL A 191 -10.92 6.06 17.52
CA VAL A 191 -10.03 6.73 16.57
C VAL A 191 -10.88 7.58 15.63
N SER A 192 -10.53 8.86 15.48
CA SER A 192 -11.24 9.81 14.61
C SER A 192 -10.57 10.01 13.25
N LYS A 193 -9.25 9.79 13.19
CA LYS A 193 -8.42 9.93 12.00
C LYS A 193 -7.39 8.81 12.00
N VAL A 194 -7.12 8.23 10.83
CA VAL A 194 -6.07 7.23 10.60
C VAL A 194 -5.19 7.73 9.46
N GLY A 195 -3.88 7.58 9.59
CA GLY A 195 -2.92 8.03 8.58
C GLY A 195 -1.49 7.77 9.01
N LYS A 196 -0.54 8.14 8.16
CA LYS A 196 0.90 8.02 8.43
C LYS A 196 1.38 9.18 9.31
N TRP A 197 2.45 8.96 10.06
CA TRP A 197 3.09 10.02 10.84
C TRP A 197 4.59 10.02 10.60
N TRP A 198 5.17 11.20 10.37
CA TRP A 198 6.61 11.37 10.34
C TRP A 198 7.02 12.73 10.90
N TRP A 199 8.18 12.77 11.54
CA TRP A 199 8.82 14.00 12.02
C TRP A 199 10.32 13.79 12.13
N LYS A 200 11.10 14.65 11.46
CA LYS A 200 12.56 14.47 11.29
C LYS A 200 12.87 13.07 10.74
N ASP A 201 13.63 12.27 11.49
CA ASP A 201 14.05 10.92 11.11
C ASP A 201 13.12 9.82 11.65
N TYR A 202 12.02 10.21 12.31
CA TYR A 202 11.04 9.26 12.84
C TYR A 202 9.86 9.11 11.88
N GLU A 203 9.44 7.87 11.67
CA GLU A 203 8.25 7.50 10.90
C GLU A 203 7.50 6.37 11.60
N ILE A 204 6.18 6.47 11.63
CA ILE A 204 5.25 5.43 12.10
C ILE A 204 4.25 5.16 10.98
N ASP A 205 4.21 3.89 10.56
CA ASP A 205 3.44 3.44 9.40
C ASP A 205 1.95 3.79 9.52
N ILE A 206 1.37 3.56 10.71
CA ILE A 206 -0.06 3.81 10.96
C ILE A 206 -0.23 4.48 12.33
N VAL A 207 -0.86 5.65 12.32
CA VAL A 207 -1.27 6.37 13.52
C VAL A 207 -2.76 6.64 13.49
N GLY A 208 -3.44 6.36 14.61
CA GLY A 208 -4.83 6.72 14.86
C GLY A 208 -4.94 7.77 15.95
N LEU A 209 -5.65 8.88 15.72
CA LEU A 209 -5.76 9.97 16.71
C LEU A 209 -7.18 10.12 17.28
N MET A 210 -7.25 10.37 18.59
CA MET A 210 -8.47 10.79 19.29
C MET A 210 -8.13 11.65 20.52
N GLY A 211 -8.40 12.95 20.43
CA GLY A 211 -8.03 13.90 21.48
C GLY A 211 -6.52 13.88 21.73
N ARG A 212 -6.10 13.63 22.98
CA ARG A 212 -4.69 13.51 23.40
C ARG A 212 -4.21 12.06 23.47
N LYS A 213 -4.86 11.14 22.76
CA LYS A 213 -4.48 9.72 22.67
C LYS A 213 -4.09 9.37 21.25
N ALA A 214 -3.05 8.54 21.09
CA ALA A 214 -2.67 7.98 19.80
C ALA A 214 -2.60 6.45 19.84
N LEU A 215 -3.16 5.82 18.82
CA LEU A 215 -2.78 4.49 18.39
C LEU A 215 -1.56 4.62 17.49
N ALA A 216 -0.50 3.87 17.73
CA ALA A 216 0.67 3.77 16.87
C ALA A 216 0.93 2.31 16.53
N ILE A 217 1.05 2.00 15.24
CA ILE A 217 1.24 0.64 14.73
C ILE A 217 2.39 0.63 13.72
N GLU A 218 3.27 -0.35 13.84
CA GLU A 218 4.25 -0.70 12.83
C GLU A 218 3.76 -1.91 12.02
N ALA A 219 3.76 -1.80 10.70
CA ALA A 219 3.38 -2.88 9.79
C ALA A 219 4.64 -3.49 9.15
N LYS A 220 4.73 -4.83 9.14
CA LYS A 220 5.87 -5.54 8.56
C LYS A 220 5.44 -6.72 7.70
N TRP A 221 5.78 -6.69 6.42
CA TRP A 221 5.64 -7.83 5.52
C TRP A 221 6.69 -8.92 5.80
N LYS A 222 6.60 -9.54 6.98
CA LYS A 222 7.50 -10.58 7.48
C LYS A 222 6.77 -11.45 8.50
N GLU A 223 7.22 -12.69 8.67
CA GLU A 223 6.90 -13.48 9.86
C GLU A 223 7.77 -13.01 11.03
N LEU A 224 7.13 -12.70 12.16
CA LEU A 224 7.79 -12.21 13.36
C LEU A 224 7.72 -13.26 14.45
N ASN A 225 8.87 -13.54 15.05
CA ASN A 225 8.90 -14.22 16.34
C ASN A 225 8.65 -13.23 17.49
N LEU A 226 8.45 -13.75 18.71
CA LEU A 226 8.16 -12.96 19.90
C LEU A 226 9.23 -11.89 20.21
N GLN A 227 10.50 -12.21 20.04
CA GLN A 227 11.60 -11.28 20.32
C GLN A 227 11.63 -10.13 19.31
N GLU A 228 11.42 -10.43 18.02
CA GLU A 228 11.35 -9.44 16.96
C GLU A 228 10.16 -8.50 17.14
N ALA A 229 8.98 -9.05 17.47
CA ALA A 229 7.78 -8.26 17.77
C ALA A 229 7.99 -7.31 18.95
N ARG A 230 8.55 -7.81 20.08
CA ARG A 230 8.89 -6.96 21.24
C ARG A 230 9.90 -5.88 20.91
N ARG A 231 10.92 -6.19 20.10
CA ARG A 231 11.91 -5.20 19.65
C ARG A 231 11.26 -4.08 18.83
N LEU A 232 10.36 -4.44 17.90
CA LEU A 232 9.61 -3.46 17.11
C LEU A 232 8.72 -2.60 18.00
N LEU A 233 7.99 -3.19 18.94
CA LEU A 233 7.16 -2.44 19.90
C LEU A 233 7.98 -1.50 20.80
N TYR A 234 9.16 -1.93 21.24
CA TYR A 234 10.08 -1.07 21.99
C TYR A 234 10.55 0.12 21.16
N GLN A 235 10.97 -0.10 19.92
CA GLN A 235 11.36 0.99 19.01
C GLN A 235 10.18 1.92 18.71
N LEU A 236 8.99 1.35 18.50
CA LEU A 236 7.77 2.09 18.26
C LEU A 236 7.38 2.95 19.45
N SER A 237 7.58 2.48 20.68
CA SER A 237 7.31 3.29 21.88
C SER A 237 8.16 4.55 21.91
N HIS A 238 9.45 4.45 21.57
CA HIS A 238 10.36 5.60 21.46
C HIS A 238 9.94 6.58 20.35
N LYS A 239 9.56 6.07 19.18
CA LYS A 239 9.03 6.91 18.10
C LYS A 239 7.75 7.63 18.55
N ALA A 240 6.83 6.93 19.20
CA ALA A 240 5.52 7.45 19.58
C ALA A 240 5.63 8.62 20.58
N GLN A 241 6.65 8.65 21.44
CA GLN A 241 6.91 9.79 22.36
C GLN A 241 7.15 11.12 21.62
N HIS A 242 7.50 11.08 20.33
CA HIS A 242 7.73 12.28 19.53
C HIS A 242 6.45 12.81 18.86
N ILE A 243 5.31 12.12 19.00
CA ILE A 243 4.02 12.61 18.51
C ILE A 243 3.55 13.75 19.43
N HIS A 244 3.65 14.98 18.93
CA HIS A 244 3.24 16.16 19.70
C HIS A 244 1.73 16.20 19.97
N GLY A 245 1.35 16.68 21.16
CA GLY A 245 -0.05 16.86 21.56
C GLY A 245 -0.77 15.59 22.04
N VAL A 246 -0.01 14.51 22.29
CA VAL A 246 -0.50 13.22 22.76
C VAL A 246 0.13 12.90 24.11
N ASP A 247 -0.66 12.38 25.05
CA ASP A 247 -0.22 11.98 26.40
C ASP A 247 -0.23 10.46 26.60
N GLU A 248 -1.10 9.75 25.87
CA GLU A 248 -1.30 8.31 25.99
C GLU A 248 -1.12 7.64 24.64
N HIS A 249 -0.39 6.52 24.64
CA HIS A 249 -0.13 5.74 23.44
C HIS A 249 -0.64 4.31 23.61
N VAL A 250 -1.41 3.85 22.64
CA VAL A 250 -1.67 2.43 22.41
C VAL A 250 -0.72 1.98 21.32
N LEU A 251 0.09 0.95 21.58
CA LEU A 251 1.09 0.48 20.63
C LEU A 251 0.66 -0.85 20.02
N GLY A 252 1.02 -1.07 18.76
CA GLY A 252 0.75 -2.33 18.09
C GLY A 252 1.73 -2.69 17.00
N VAL A 253 1.65 -3.95 16.60
CA VAL A 253 2.39 -4.49 15.45
C VAL A 253 1.43 -5.28 14.57
N MET A 254 1.56 -5.08 13.26
CA MET A 254 0.86 -5.86 12.25
C MET A 254 1.88 -6.55 11.36
N ALA A 255 1.70 -7.85 11.10
CA ALA A 255 2.69 -8.59 10.31
C ALA A 255 2.08 -9.68 9.42
N LYS A 256 2.92 -10.32 8.59
CA LYS A 256 2.47 -11.47 7.79
C LYS A 256 1.96 -12.59 8.70
N LYS A 257 2.72 -12.86 9.76
CA LYS A 257 2.44 -13.81 10.84
C LYS A 257 3.17 -13.36 12.10
N ILE A 258 2.57 -13.60 13.27
CA ILE A 258 3.20 -13.32 14.57
C ILE A 258 3.15 -14.61 15.40
N GLU A 259 4.30 -15.14 15.75
CA GLU A 259 4.41 -16.29 16.67
C GLU A 259 4.07 -15.86 18.10
N ASP A 260 3.37 -16.73 18.86
CA ASP A 260 2.95 -16.46 20.23
C ASP A 260 2.23 -15.11 20.43
N LYS A 261 1.47 -14.68 19.41
CA LYS A 261 0.74 -13.40 19.36
C LYS A 261 -0.05 -13.10 20.65
N GLN A 262 -0.62 -14.12 21.29
CA GLN A 262 -1.36 -13.97 22.54
C GLN A 262 -0.51 -13.37 23.67
N ARG A 263 0.78 -13.69 23.76
CA ARG A 263 1.67 -13.10 24.79
C ARG A 263 1.85 -11.60 24.60
N ILE A 264 1.95 -11.16 23.34
CA ILE A 264 2.03 -9.72 23.02
C ILE A 264 0.71 -9.01 23.41
N ILE A 265 -0.43 -9.68 23.18
CA ILE A 265 -1.75 -9.16 23.56
C ILE A 265 -1.89 -9.09 25.08
N ASP A 266 -1.46 -10.13 25.81
CA ASP A 266 -1.50 -10.18 27.28
C ASP A 266 -0.60 -9.11 27.93
N GLU A 267 0.45 -8.67 27.23
CA GLU A 267 1.30 -7.51 27.60
C GLU A 267 0.62 -6.16 27.37
N GLY A 268 -0.59 -6.13 26.79
CA GLY A 268 -1.37 -4.93 26.55
C GLY A 268 -1.14 -4.27 25.18
N PHE A 269 -0.43 -4.93 24.27
CA PHE A 269 -0.19 -4.43 22.91
C PHE A 269 -1.22 -4.96 21.91
N ILE A 270 -1.43 -4.23 20.83
CA ILE A 270 -2.14 -4.77 19.66
C ILE A 270 -1.18 -5.65 18.87
N ALA A 271 -1.60 -6.86 18.53
CA ALA A 271 -0.87 -7.72 17.61
C ALA A 271 -1.85 -8.35 16.63
N LEU A 272 -1.67 -8.11 15.34
CA LEU A 272 -2.51 -8.65 14.28
C LEU A 272 -1.66 -9.25 13.15
N ASP A 273 -2.15 -10.32 12.56
CA ASP A 273 -1.57 -10.94 11.37
C ASP A 273 -2.58 -11.01 10.22
N LEU A 274 -2.14 -11.54 9.07
CA LEU A 274 -2.99 -11.69 7.89
C LEU A 274 -4.25 -12.51 8.13
N GLN A 275 -4.22 -13.49 9.03
CA GLN A 275 -5.41 -14.30 9.32
C GLN A 275 -6.46 -13.46 10.04
N ASP A 276 -6.05 -12.60 10.97
CA ASP A 276 -6.98 -11.68 11.64
C ASP A 276 -7.55 -10.67 10.66
N ILE A 277 -6.70 -10.05 9.83
CA ILE A 277 -7.12 -9.06 8.83
C ILE A 277 -8.14 -9.68 7.87
N ALA A 278 -7.87 -10.89 7.37
CA ALA A 278 -8.78 -11.62 6.50
C ALA A 278 -10.10 -11.98 7.21
N HIS A 279 -10.05 -12.33 8.50
CA HIS A 279 -11.23 -12.61 9.29
C HIS A 279 -12.12 -11.37 9.44
N PHE A 280 -11.55 -10.20 9.77
CA PHE A 280 -12.29 -8.94 9.88
C PHE A 280 -12.91 -8.51 8.54
N ALA A 281 -12.20 -8.72 7.44
CA ALA A 281 -12.70 -8.44 6.09
C ALA A 281 -13.90 -9.31 5.72
N LYS A 282 -13.91 -10.60 6.08
CA LYS A 282 -15.05 -11.50 5.83
C LYS A 282 -16.29 -11.10 6.64
N GLN A 283 -16.11 -10.68 7.89
CA GLN A 283 -17.24 -10.18 8.70
C GLN A 283 -17.91 -8.96 8.06
N LYS A 284 -17.14 -8.07 7.41
CA LYS A 284 -17.68 -6.89 6.70
C LYS A 284 -18.65 -7.28 5.59
N ALA A 285 -18.28 -8.24 4.75
CA ALA A 285 -19.10 -8.64 3.62
C ALA A 285 -20.40 -9.35 4.04
N ALA A 286 -20.38 -10.08 5.15
CA ALA A 286 -21.59 -10.65 5.73
C ALA A 286 -22.55 -9.55 6.21
N SER A 287 -22.04 -8.51 6.88
CA SER A 287 -22.85 -7.39 7.38
C SER A 287 -23.44 -6.52 6.26
N SER A 288 -22.70 -6.28 5.18
CA SER A 288 -23.18 -5.46 4.05
C SER A 288 -24.25 -6.14 3.20
N ARG A 289 -24.26 -7.49 3.16
CA ARG A 289 -25.31 -8.26 2.48
C ARG A 289 -26.63 -8.28 3.25
N VAL A 290 -26.58 -8.24 4.58
CA VAL A 290 -27.78 -8.21 5.44
C VAL A 290 -28.45 -6.83 5.44
N SER A 291 -27.69 -5.74 5.27
CA SER A 291 -28.26 -4.38 5.17
C SER A 291 -28.87 -4.03 3.80
N MET A 292 -28.68 -4.89 2.79
CA MET A 292 -29.23 -4.71 1.43
C MET A 292 -30.34 -5.73 1.09
N ALA A 293 -30.74 -6.57 2.04
CA ALA A 293 -31.85 -7.52 1.94
C ALA A 293 -32.99 -7.07 2.87
#